data_AF-A0AAV2HL01-F1
#
_entry.id   AF-A0AAV2HL01-F1
#
_cell.length_a   1.000
_cell.length_b   1.000
_cell.length_c   1.000
_cell.angle_alpha   90.00
_cell.angle_beta   90.00
_cell.angle_gamma   90.00
#
_symmetry.space_group_name_H-M   'P 1'
#
loop_
_entity.id
_entity.type
_entity.pdbx_description
1 polymer ?
#
loop_
_entity_poly.entity_id
_entity_poly.type
_entity_poly.pdbx_seq_one_letter_code
_entity_poly.pdbx_strand_id
1 'polypeptide(L)'
;MESRPFVPERYFIDEDFQVITVPPKCLKEQTHKNYHYLKNLTLENLPEGWRKETVLQDLKMVARRVVHLTVVKLSPSRGPLSKIKYSSGSGFITFHPKYGAIINTSKHVVYDPFEARHTIIRPFYEDNDNIRQDMKAMEQMKDQIIHEETQCGVTPNLVLFRGSDNYFRSVMASDYTAFSCEPPLHTFFTTEEVELSNPAFSWWKFSLRRLVFVPQIDIDVAVISHPHSEPKQISFGKMSRLINLVPALYDAATCPGSSGAPVIRLDLDSTHYISAGQFVHHGYCKEVLDLAMGTVRPPIAFPYWEKLDTNNKLCEAINILYEPVLYWTLFICDFLYLEGTLRSSLDVFAYTSSFAALLLSTNCLLFKILFIGFWMHISVSTICSMRKAGFRFALCEVMGTLIRMSQFLVAWTFLCFPWPFSNIFVVIAVWIFVLYLERFFFISSRFTKRTIGSFPEVIKRQLANELKIKTKRSGHDLILTTNDQ
;
A
#
# COMPACT_ATOMS: atom_id res chain seq x y z
N MET A 1 -37.10 26.65 -1.43
CA MET A 1 -36.26 25.97 -2.45
C MET A 1 -36.43 24.48 -2.24
N GLU A 2 -37.21 23.83 -3.10
CA GLU A 2 -37.33 22.36 -3.09
C GLU A 2 -35.97 21.77 -3.48
N SER A 3 -35.43 20.91 -2.62
CA SER A 3 -34.19 20.17 -2.86
C SER A 3 -34.38 19.28 -4.08
N ARG A 4 -33.83 19.69 -5.23
CA ARG A 4 -33.82 18.84 -6.43
C ARG A 4 -33.10 17.53 -6.08
N PRO A 5 -33.67 16.37 -6.44
CA PRO A 5 -33.01 15.09 -6.20
C PRO A 5 -31.71 15.01 -7.01
N PHE A 6 -30.65 14.69 -6.30
CA PHE A 6 -29.30 14.36 -6.74
C PHE A 6 -29.26 13.38 -7.93
N VAL A 7 -28.40 13.65 -8.92
CA VAL A 7 -28.02 12.71 -9.98
C VAL A 7 -26.52 12.40 -9.80
N PRO A 8 -26.15 11.32 -9.07
CA PRO A 8 -24.76 10.89 -8.99
C PRO A 8 -24.22 10.53 -10.38
N GLU A 9 -22.89 10.44 -10.54
CA GLU A 9 -22.24 9.69 -11.63
C GLU A 9 -22.62 8.19 -11.53
N ARG A 10 -23.90 7.86 -11.77
CA ARG A 10 -24.42 6.50 -11.93
C ARG A 10 -24.20 5.99 -13.35
N TYR A 11 -23.27 6.60 -14.06
CA TYR A 11 -23.13 6.49 -15.49
C TYR A 11 -21.88 5.65 -15.77
N PHE A 12 -22.12 4.36 -16.06
CA PHE A 12 -21.10 3.51 -16.64
C PHE A 12 -21.00 3.91 -18.11
N ILE A 13 -19.79 4.24 -18.57
CA ILE A 13 -19.56 4.40 -20.00
C ILE A 13 -19.32 2.99 -20.54
N ASP A 14 -20.21 2.50 -21.40
CA ASP A 14 -20.06 1.18 -22.01
C ASP A 14 -19.11 1.19 -23.21
N GLU A 15 -19.05 0.06 -23.94
CA GLU A 15 -18.22 -0.09 -25.15
C GLU A 15 -18.57 0.92 -26.25
N ASP A 16 -19.83 1.34 -26.31
CA ASP A 16 -20.39 2.25 -27.30
C ASP A 16 -20.50 3.68 -26.76
N PHE A 17 -19.83 3.95 -25.65
CA PHE A 17 -19.79 5.26 -25.00
C PHE A 17 -21.18 5.74 -24.56
N GLN A 18 -22.13 4.81 -24.45
CA GLN A 18 -23.43 5.12 -23.90
C GLN A 18 -23.33 5.17 -22.39
N VAL A 19 -23.96 6.21 -21.88
CA VAL A 19 -24.15 6.45 -20.47
C VAL A 19 -25.16 5.42 -19.95
N ILE A 20 -24.68 4.25 -19.51
CA ILE A 20 -25.52 3.23 -18.89
C ILE A 20 -25.85 3.68 -17.47
N THR A 21 -27.14 3.88 -17.20
CA THR A 21 -27.66 4.22 -15.88
C THR A 21 -27.69 3.03 -14.92
N VAL A 22 -27.22 3.33 -13.71
CA VAL A 22 -27.38 2.65 -12.42
C VAL A 22 -26.33 1.57 -12.14
N PRO A 23 -25.30 1.89 -11.33
CA PRO A 23 -24.48 0.87 -10.68
C PRO A 23 -25.39 -0.08 -9.92
N PRO A 24 -25.01 -1.36 -9.78
CA PRO A 24 -25.62 -2.20 -8.76
C PRO A 24 -25.64 -1.42 -7.44
N LYS A 25 -26.79 -1.41 -6.77
CA LYS A 25 -27.02 -0.78 -5.48
C LYS A 25 -25.79 -1.02 -4.60
N CYS A 26 -25.18 0.04 -4.07
CA CYS A 26 -23.98 -0.13 -3.26
C CYS A 26 -24.27 -1.09 -2.10
N LEU A 27 -23.52 -2.18 -2.02
CA LEU A 27 -23.66 -3.17 -0.94
C LEU A 27 -23.33 -2.59 0.45
N LYS A 28 -22.72 -1.40 0.50
CA LYS A 28 -22.31 -0.68 1.71
C LYS A 28 -23.17 0.57 1.97
N GLU A 29 -24.36 0.69 1.38
CA GLU A 29 -25.24 1.86 1.55
C GLU A 29 -25.48 2.21 3.03
N GLN A 30 -25.55 1.21 3.91
CA GLN A 30 -25.72 1.38 5.35
C GLN A 30 -24.58 2.15 6.05
N THR A 31 -23.36 2.15 5.50
CA THR A 31 -22.23 2.92 6.04
C THR A 31 -22.14 4.33 5.45
N HIS A 32 -22.94 4.65 4.42
CA HIS A 32 -22.86 5.95 3.74
C HIS A 32 -23.19 7.14 4.67
N LYS A 33 -24.01 6.90 5.71
CA LYS A 33 -24.33 7.92 6.73
C LYS A 33 -23.11 8.43 7.52
N ASN A 34 -21.99 7.71 7.46
CA ASN A 34 -20.74 8.07 8.15
C ASN A 34 -19.80 8.91 7.27
N TYR A 35 -20.19 9.22 6.02
CA TYR A 35 -19.45 10.17 5.21
C TYR A 35 -19.90 11.59 5.49
N HIS A 36 -18.92 12.49 5.49
CA HIS A 36 -19.12 13.92 5.50
C HIS A 36 -18.61 14.49 4.18
N TYR A 37 -19.43 15.30 3.52
CA TYR A 37 -18.95 16.08 2.39
C TYR A 37 -17.88 17.05 2.85
N LEU A 38 -16.73 17.06 2.16
CA LEU A 38 -15.59 17.87 2.56
C LEU A 38 -15.95 19.38 2.61
N LYS A 39 -16.77 19.85 1.66
CA LYS A 39 -17.27 21.24 1.61
C LYS A 39 -18.02 21.64 2.88
N ASN A 40 -18.70 20.69 3.51
CA ASN A 40 -19.52 20.90 4.69
C ASN A 40 -18.83 20.45 5.98
N LEU A 41 -17.53 20.10 5.92
CA LEU A 41 -16.81 19.61 7.08
C LEU A 41 -16.58 20.73 8.10
N THR A 42 -17.14 20.56 9.29
CA THR A 42 -16.99 21.44 10.46
C THR A 42 -16.26 20.73 11.60
N LEU A 43 -15.90 21.48 12.64
CA LEU A 43 -15.26 20.93 13.85
C LEU A 43 -16.11 19.86 14.54
N GLU A 44 -17.43 19.97 14.50
CA GLU A 44 -18.34 19.03 15.17
C GLU A 44 -18.34 17.64 14.52
N ASN A 45 -17.99 17.59 13.24
CA ASN A 45 -17.86 16.34 12.50
C ASN A 45 -16.58 15.57 12.86
N LEU A 46 -15.59 16.22 13.47
CA LEU A 46 -14.36 15.56 13.90
C LEU A 46 -14.62 14.74 15.18
N PRO A 47 -13.90 13.61 15.37
CA PRO A 47 -13.96 12.88 16.64
C PRO A 47 -13.52 13.79 17.80
N GLU A 48 -14.05 13.55 19.00
CA GLU A 48 -13.97 14.49 20.13
C GLU A 48 -12.55 14.97 20.46
N GLY A 49 -11.56 14.06 20.48
CA GLY A 49 -10.15 14.39 20.73
C GLY A 49 -9.48 15.23 19.63
N TRP A 50 -10.11 15.34 18.47
CA TRP A 50 -9.58 15.95 17.25
C TRP A 50 -10.31 17.24 16.85
N ARG A 51 -11.25 17.73 17.65
CA ARG A 51 -12.02 18.96 17.41
C ARG A 51 -11.20 20.24 17.60
N LYS A 52 -10.16 20.40 16.78
CA LYS A 52 -9.25 21.56 16.76
C LYS A 52 -9.24 22.17 15.38
N GLU A 53 -9.23 23.51 15.31
CA GLU A 53 -9.23 24.23 14.03
C GLU A 53 -8.03 23.85 13.16
N THR A 54 -6.85 23.68 13.77
CA THR A 54 -5.65 23.24 13.06
C THR A 54 -5.84 21.89 12.38
N VAL A 55 -6.50 20.93 13.04
CA VAL A 55 -6.75 19.58 12.48
C VAL A 55 -7.74 19.67 11.32
N LEU A 56 -8.78 20.49 11.45
CA LEU A 56 -9.75 20.72 10.38
C LEU A 56 -9.07 21.31 9.14
N GLN A 57 -8.21 22.32 9.33
CA GLN A 57 -7.46 22.95 8.25
C GLN A 57 -6.48 21.97 7.61
N ASP A 58 -5.76 21.19 8.41
CA ASP A 58 -4.84 20.18 7.88
C ASP A 58 -5.56 19.09 7.06
N LEU A 59 -6.74 18.62 7.52
CA LEU A 59 -7.56 17.68 6.76
C LEU A 59 -8.04 18.27 5.44
N LYS A 60 -8.49 19.53 5.43
CA LYS A 60 -8.85 20.24 4.20
C LYS A 60 -7.66 20.37 3.26
N MET A 61 -6.47 20.69 3.78
CA MET A 61 -5.23 20.75 2.99
C MET A 61 -4.86 19.40 2.37
N VAL A 62 -4.98 18.30 3.12
CA VAL A 62 -4.77 16.95 2.57
C VAL A 62 -5.79 16.63 1.48
N ALA A 63 -7.06 16.98 1.72
CA ALA A 63 -8.14 16.74 0.78
C ALA A 63 -7.99 17.49 -0.55
N ARG A 64 -7.33 18.66 -0.55
CA ARG A 64 -6.98 19.38 -1.79
C ARG A 64 -6.02 18.60 -2.69
N ARG A 65 -5.24 17.67 -2.12
CA ARG A 65 -4.33 16.80 -2.88
C ARG A 65 -4.97 15.45 -3.24
N VAL A 66 -6.18 15.15 -2.77
CA VAL A 66 -6.91 13.94 -3.15
C VAL A 66 -7.52 14.15 -4.53
N VAL A 67 -7.32 13.15 -5.38
CA VAL A 67 -7.76 13.14 -6.78
C VAL A 67 -8.66 11.95 -7.04
N HIS A 68 -9.57 12.10 -7.99
CA HIS A 68 -10.25 10.98 -8.63
C HIS A 68 -9.43 10.49 -9.81
N LEU A 69 -9.39 9.17 -9.98
CA LEU A 69 -8.66 8.48 -11.04
C LEU A 69 -9.63 7.66 -11.89
N THR A 70 -9.52 7.80 -13.21
CA THR A 70 -10.25 6.99 -14.17
C THR A 70 -9.28 6.41 -15.19
N VAL A 71 -9.09 5.09 -15.16
CA VAL A 71 -8.30 4.35 -16.15
C VAL A 71 -9.20 4.06 -17.35
N VAL A 72 -8.99 4.80 -18.44
CA VAL A 72 -9.83 4.68 -19.65
C VAL A 72 -9.50 3.46 -20.49
N LYS A 73 -8.28 2.91 -20.35
CA LYS A 73 -7.83 1.71 -21.07
C LYS A 73 -7.08 0.79 -20.11
N LEU A 74 -7.64 -0.39 -19.86
CA LEU A 74 -7.02 -1.39 -18.98
C LEU A 74 -5.89 -2.10 -19.68
N SER A 75 -4.88 -2.49 -18.91
CA SER A 75 -3.75 -3.24 -19.41
C SER A 75 -4.18 -4.66 -19.80
N PRO A 76 -3.74 -5.15 -20.98
CA PRO A 76 -3.87 -6.56 -21.35
C PRO A 76 -3.26 -7.51 -20.30
N SER A 77 -2.32 -7.01 -19.49
CA SER A 77 -1.64 -7.79 -18.43
C SER A 77 -2.51 -8.01 -17.18
N ARG A 78 -3.66 -7.35 -17.03
CA ARG A 78 -4.66 -7.69 -15.99
C ARG A 78 -5.24 -9.10 -16.16
N GLY A 79 -5.07 -9.68 -17.35
CA GLY A 79 -5.53 -11.01 -17.69
C GLY A 79 -7.00 -11.03 -18.15
N PRO A 80 -7.43 -12.10 -18.84
CA PRO A 80 -8.76 -12.20 -19.46
C PRO A 80 -9.92 -12.28 -18.47
N LEU A 81 -9.64 -12.37 -17.16
CA LEU A 81 -10.64 -12.54 -16.12
C LEU A 81 -11.30 -11.23 -15.68
N SER A 82 -10.74 -10.06 -16.04
CA SER A 82 -11.43 -8.80 -15.77
C SER A 82 -12.45 -8.53 -16.88
N LYS A 83 -13.70 -8.95 -16.67
CA LYS A 83 -14.86 -8.42 -17.43
C LYS A 83 -15.04 -6.90 -17.26
N ILE A 84 -14.30 -6.32 -16.31
CA ILE A 84 -14.23 -4.90 -16.04
C ILE A 84 -13.50 -4.24 -17.21
N LYS A 85 -14.12 -3.23 -17.82
CA LYS A 85 -13.59 -2.53 -19.01
C LYS A 85 -12.80 -1.27 -18.67
N TYR A 86 -13.03 -0.71 -17.49
CA TYR A 86 -12.34 0.47 -16.97
C TYR A 86 -12.16 0.33 -15.46
N SER A 87 -11.18 1.02 -14.91
CA SER A 87 -10.94 1.04 -13.46
C SER A 87 -11.08 2.47 -12.95
N SER A 88 -11.69 2.64 -11.79
CA SER A 88 -11.80 3.95 -11.15
C SER A 88 -11.51 3.84 -9.66
N GLY A 89 -11.02 4.93 -9.09
CA GLY A 89 -10.66 5.00 -7.68
C GLY A 89 -10.24 6.41 -7.29
N SER A 90 -9.72 6.50 -6.08
CA SER A 90 -9.10 7.69 -5.55
C SER A 90 -7.57 7.59 -5.66
N GLY A 91 -6.91 8.72 -5.51
CA GLY A 91 -5.47 8.81 -5.34
C GLY A 91 -5.13 10.08 -4.58
N PHE A 92 -3.85 10.32 -4.34
CA PHE A 92 -3.39 11.59 -3.80
C PHE A 92 -2.05 12.03 -4.38
N ILE A 93 -1.88 13.34 -4.45
CA ILE A 93 -0.72 14.01 -5.05
C ILE A 93 0.37 14.19 -4.01
N THR A 94 1.60 13.88 -4.42
CA THR A 94 2.86 14.30 -3.79
C THR A 94 3.76 14.93 -4.84
N PHE A 95 4.80 15.65 -4.43
CA PHE A 95 5.70 16.32 -5.36
C PHE A 95 7.10 15.71 -5.33
N HIS A 96 7.64 15.44 -6.51
CA HIS A 96 9.00 14.96 -6.75
C HIS A 96 9.79 16.04 -7.50
N PRO A 97 11.03 16.38 -7.09
CA PRO A 97 11.81 17.44 -7.74
C PRO A 97 11.96 17.27 -9.24
N LYS A 98 12.33 16.05 -9.69
CA LYS A 98 12.52 15.72 -11.11
C LYS A 98 11.23 15.49 -11.92
N TYR A 99 10.21 14.87 -11.32
CA TYR A 99 9.04 14.37 -12.05
C TYR A 99 7.77 15.18 -11.81
N GLY A 100 7.85 16.25 -11.01
CA GLY A 100 6.70 17.07 -10.66
C GLY A 100 5.70 16.32 -9.79
N ALA A 101 4.42 16.38 -10.16
CA ALA A 101 3.36 15.75 -9.39
C ALA A 101 3.35 14.22 -9.60
N ILE A 102 3.42 13.51 -8.47
CA ILE A 102 3.32 12.05 -8.38
C ILE A 102 1.99 11.69 -7.73
N ILE A 103 1.18 10.93 -8.45
CA ILE A 103 -0.06 10.33 -7.98
C ILE A 103 0.27 9.03 -7.26
N ASN A 104 -0.32 8.83 -6.08
CA ASN A 104 -0.20 7.62 -5.30
C ASN A 104 -1.60 7.00 -5.17
N THR A 105 -1.72 5.71 -5.44
CA THR A 105 -2.99 4.98 -5.46
C THR A 105 -2.77 3.48 -5.22
N SER A 106 -3.85 2.71 -5.19
CA SER A 106 -3.77 1.26 -5.11
C SER A 106 -3.46 0.65 -6.46
N LYS A 107 -2.72 -0.46 -6.47
CA LYS A 107 -2.34 -1.14 -7.71
C LYS A 107 -3.55 -1.71 -8.47
N HIS A 108 -4.60 -2.15 -7.77
CA HIS A 108 -5.82 -2.55 -8.46
C HIS A 108 -6.56 -1.39 -9.11
N VAL A 109 -6.29 -0.14 -8.73
CA VAL A 109 -6.80 1.05 -9.44
C VAL A 109 -5.97 1.27 -10.71
N VAL A 110 -4.65 1.45 -10.58
CA VAL A 110 -3.70 1.59 -11.70
C VAL A 110 -2.63 0.49 -11.62
N TYR A 111 -2.68 -0.46 -12.55
CA TYR A 111 -1.95 -1.73 -12.46
C TYR A 111 -0.48 -1.64 -12.88
N ASP A 112 -0.22 -0.95 -13.99
CA ASP A 112 1.08 -0.93 -14.67
C ASP A 112 1.31 0.41 -15.42
N PRO A 113 2.50 0.61 -16.04
CA PRO A 113 2.79 1.83 -16.79
C PRO A 113 1.82 2.10 -17.94
N PHE A 114 1.26 1.05 -18.56
CA PHE A 114 0.29 1.21 -19.61
C PHE A 114 -0.96 1.90 -19.09
N GLU A 115 -1.52 1.42 -17.97
CA GLU A 115 -2.70 2.07 -17.37
C GLU A 115 -2.40 3.48 -16.87
N ALA A 116 -1.19 3.73 -16.36
CA ALA A 116 -0.80 5.07 -15.93
C ALA A 116 -0.93 6.10 -17.07
N ARG A 117 -0.45 5.79 -18.29
CA ARG A 117 -0.60 6.65 -19.47
C ARG A 117 -2.05 6.84 -19.97
N HIS A 118 -2.92 5.91 -19.58
CA HIS A 118 -4.34 5.90 -19.92
C HIS A 118 -5.20 6.21 -18.69
N THR A 119 -4.65 6.94 -17.72
CA THR A 119 -5.40 7.41 -16.55
C THR A 119 -5.71 8.89 -16.71
N ILE A 120 -6.97 9.26 -16.50
CA ILE A 120 -7.42 10.65 -16.31
C ILE A 120 -7.45 10.95 -14.80
N ILE A 121 -6.88 12.08 -14.42
CA ILE A 121 -6.74 12.56 -13.04
C ILE A 121 -7.60 13.82 -12.87
N ARG A 122 -8.45 13.84 -11.83
CA ARG A 122 -9.32 14.99 -11.51
C ARG A 122 -9.08 15.46 -10.06
N PRO A 123 -8.50 16.65 -9.83
CA PRO A 123 -8.29 17.16 -8.48
C PRO A 123 -9.48 17.88 -7.85
N PHE A 124 -10.45 18.35 -8.65
CA PHE A 124 -11.59 19.12 -8.15
C PHE A 124 -12.89 18.39 -8.47
N TYR A 125 -13.58 17.96 -7.42
CA TYR A 125 -14.93 17.43 -7.49
C TYR A 125 -15.61 17.82 -6.17
N GLU A 126 -15.76 19.12 -5.97
CA GLU A 126 -16.34 19.68 -4.73
C GLU A 126 -17.76 20.19 -4.94
N ASP A 127 -18.13 20.56 -6.17
CA ASP A 127 -19.45 21.07 -6.50
C ASP A 127 -20.14 20.30 -7.61
N ASN A 128 -21.38 19.88 -7.33
CA ASN A 128 -22.23 19.13 -8.25
C ASN A 128 -22.65 19.94 -9.49
N ASP A 129 -22.48 21.27 -9.47
CA ASP A 129 -23.00 22.16 -10.50
C ASP A 129 -22.23 22.03 -11.83
N ASN A 130 -21.00 21.51 -11.82
CA ASN A 130 -20.15 21.39 -13.02
C ASN A 130 -20.11 19.99 -13.67
N ILE A 131 -20.74 18.96 -13.08
CA ILE A 131 -20.62 17.55 -13.55
C ILE A 131 -20.85 17.39 -15.07
N ARG A 132 -21.80 18.13 -15.66
CA ARG A 132 -22.05 18.04 -17.11
C ARG A 132 -20.90 18.58 -17.96
N GLN A 133 -20.21 19.62 -17.50
CA GLN A 133 -19.02 20.15 -18.16
C GLN A 133 -17.85 19.18 -17.98
N ASP A 134 -17.72 18.61 -16.78
CA ASP A 134 -16.73 17.58 -16.45
C ASP A 134 -16.83 16.38 -17.40
N MET A 135 -18.03 15.84 -17.56
CA MET A 135 -18.29 14.70 -18.44
C MET A 135 -17.98 15.01 -19.91
N LYS A 136 -18.29 16.21 -20.40
CA LYS A 136 -17.98 16.59 -21.79
C LYS A 136 -16.48 16.66 -22.04
N ALA A 137 -15.71 17.28 -21.15
CA ALA A 137 -14.28 17.39 -21.40
C ALA A 137 -13.53 16.08 -21.06
N MET A 138 -14.10 15.23 -20.19
CA MET A 138 -13.62 13.85 -20.06
C MET A 138 -13.75 13.08 -21.37
N GLU A 139 -14.88 13.21 -22.06
CA GLU A 139 -15.10 12.53 -23.34
C GLU A 139 -14.07 13.02 -24.36
N GLN A 140 -13.86 14.34 -24.46
CA GLN A 140 -12.82 14.92 -25.30
C GLN A 140 -11.41 14.43 -24.96
N MET A 141 -11.07 14.36 -23.67
CA MET A 141 -9.75 13.88 -23.22
C MET A 141 -9.57 12.38 -23.44
N LYS A 142 -10.65 11.61 -23.30
CA LYS A 142 -10.68 10.18 -23.58
C LYS A 142 -10.37 9.93 -25.05
N ASP A 143 -11.02 10.67 -25.95
CA ASP A 143 -10.76 10.58 -27.40
C ASP A 143 -9.30 10.90 -27.71
N GLN A 144 -8.74 11.97 -27.11
CA GLN A 144 -7.32 12.31 -27.24
C GLN A 144 -6.39 11.19 -26.75
N ILE A 145 -6.70 10.57 -25.60
CA ILE A 145 -5.91 9.47 -25.04
C ILE A 145 -5.99 8.21 -25.92
N ILE A 146 -7.19 7.90 -26.46
CA ILE A 146 -7.43 6.72 -27.30
C ILE A 146 -6.73 6.87 -28.66
N HIS A 147 -6.77 8.07 -29.24
CA HIS A 147 -6.17 8.37 -30.54
C HIS A 147 -4.70 8.78 -30.47
N GLU A 148 -4.10 8.77 -29.26
CA GLU A 148 -2.71 9.17 -29.00
C GLU A 148 -2.39 10.59 -29.52
N GLU A 149 -3.37 11.48 -29.54
CA GLU A 149 -3.19 12.86 -29.96
C GLU A 149 -2.35 13.63 -28.93
N THR A 150 -1.32 14.34 -29.41
CA THR A 150 -0.31 15.00 -28.57
C THR A 150 -0.72 16.39 -28.08
N GLN A 151 -1.85 16.94 -28.56
CA GLN A 151 -2.31 18.28 -28.17
C GLN A 151 -3.52 18.20 -27.25
N CYS A 152 -3.28 18.35 -25.95
CA CYS A 152 -4.35 18.49 -24.97
C CYS A 152 -4.82 19.95 -24.97
N GLY A 153 -6.01 20.21 -25.51
CA GLY A 153 -6.66 21.50 -25.40
C GLY A 153 -7.07 21.77 -23.95
N VAL A 154 -6.49 22.80 -23.32
CA VAL A 154 -6.91 23.24 -21.98
C VAL A 154 -8.28 23.91 -22.11
N THR A 155 -9.34 23.25 -21.62
CA THR A 155 -10.62 23.94 -21.43
C THR A 155 -10.52 24.81 -20.17
N PRO A 156 -10.85 26.10 -20.23
CA PRO A 156 -10.52 27.06 -19.16
C PRO A 156 -11.20 26.79 -17.80
N ASN A 157 -12.23 25.94 -17.77
CA ASN A 157 -13.00 25.66 -16.55
C ASN A 157 -12.85 24.22 -16.05
N LEU A 158 -12.22 23.32 -16.82
CA LEU A 158 -12.07 21.94 -16.41
C LEU A 158 -10.62 21.50 -16.37
N VAL A 159 -10.21 21.15 -15.17
CA VAL A 159 -8.84 20.79 -14.84
C VAL A 159 -8.74 19.28 -14.84
N LEU A 160 -8.53 18.69 -16.02
CA LEU A 160 -8.21 17.27 -16.18
C LEU A 160 -6.74 17.12 -16.53
N PHE A 161 -6.12 16.07 -16.00
CA PHE A 161 -4.74 15.73 -16.36
C PHE A 161 -4.61 14.30 -16.79
N ARG A 162 -3.65 14.08 -17.68
CA ARG A 162 -3.25 12.75 -18.10
C ARG A 162 -2.21 12.21 -17.12
N GLY A 163 -2.34 10.95 -16.77
CA GLY A 163 -1.26 10.21 -16.13
C GLY A 163 -0.12 9.98 -17.11
N SER A 164 1.09 9.83 -16.57
CA SER A 164 2.31 9.60 -17.34
C SER A 164 3.12 8.49 -16.68
N ASP A 165 3.81 7.70 -17.49
CA ASP A 165 4.72 6.65 -17.04
C ASP A 165 6.19 7.10 -16.95
N ASN A 166 6.49 8.39 -17.20
CA ASN A 166 7.83 8.98 -16.98
C ASN A 166 8.38 8.67 -15.58
N TYR A 167 7.48 8.63 -14.60
CA TYR A 167 7.70 7.96 -13.33
C TYR A 167 6.62 6.91 -13.16
N PHE A 168 7.02 5.66 -12.92
CA PHE A 168 6.10 4.61 -12.50
C PHE A 168 6.80 3.70 -11.49
N ARG A 169 6.14 3.46 -10.37
CA ARG A 169 6.59 2.52 -9.35
C ARG A 169 5.39 1.74 -8.84
N SER A 170 5.46 0.42 -8.93
CA SER A 170 4.46 -0.48 -8.35
C SER A 170 5.14 -1.47 -7.43
N VAL A 171 4.59 -1.66 -6.23
CA VAL A 171 5.09 -2.63 -5.26
C VAL A 171 4.07 -3.75 -5.13
N MET A 172 4.40 -4.89 -5.74
CA MET A 172 3.53 -6.06 -5.82
C MET A 172 3.01 -6.53 -4.46
N ALA A 173 3.88 -6.50 -3.44
CA ALA A 173 3.54 -7.01 -2.11
C ALA A 173 2.57 -6.11 -1.33
N SER A 174 2.46 -4.82 -1.68
CA SER A 174 1.70 -3.83 -0.92
C SER A 174 0.51 -3.25 -1.68
N ASP A 175 0.13 -3.84 -2.82
CA ASP A 175 -0.91 -3.33 -3.74
C ASP A 175 -0.87 -1.80 -3.91
N TYR A 176 0.34 -1.28 -4.15
CA TYR A 176 0.60 0.14 -4.20
C TYR A 176 1.17 0.51 -5.56
N THR A 177 0.67 1.60 -6.15
CA THR A 177 1.20 2.18 -7.37
C THR A 177 1.39 3.68 -7.19
N ALA A 178 2.51 4.19 -7.69
CA ALA A 178 2.77 5.61 -7.84
C ALA A 178 3.20 5.92 -9.27
N PHE A 179 2.68 7.00 -9.84
CA PHE A 179 3.00 7.40 -11.20
C PHE A 179 3.00 8.91 -11.37
N SER A 180 3.75 9.42 -12.35
CA SER A 180 3.77 10.85 -12.69
C SER A 180 2.47 11.30 -13.35
N CYS A 181 2.21 12.59 -13.31
CA CYS A 181 1.16 13.24 -14.09
C CYS A 181 1.83 14.15 -15.14
N GLU A 182 1.26 14.24 -16.34
CA GLU A 182 1.74 15.20 -17.35
C GLU A 182 1.58 16.64 -16.81
N PRO A 183 2.60 17.53 -16.97
CA PRO A 183 2.52 18.91 -16.50
C PRO A 183 1.35 19.64 -17.19
N PRO A 184 0.63 20.56 -16.51
CA PRO A 184 1.13 21.48 -15.48
C PRO A 184 0.49 21.31 -14.09
N LEU A 185 0.20 20.09 -13.61
CA LEU A 185 -0.49 19.89 -12.31
C LEU A 185 0.13 20.66 -11.12
N HIS A 186 1.45 20.93 -11.14
CA HIS A 186 2.11 21.74 -10.12
C HIS A 186 1.73 23.22 -10.14
N THR A 187 1.28 23.79 -11.27
CA THR A 187 0.85 25.19 -11.36
C THR A 187 -0.50 25.44 -10.67
N PHE A 188 -1.24 24.38 -10.35
CA PHE A 188 -2.51 24.45 -9.63
C PHE A 188 -2.35 24.52 -8.12
N PHE A 189 -1.12 24.32 -7.62
CA PHE A 189 -0.78 24.50 -6.23
C PHE A 189 0.16 25.68 -6.13
N THR A 190 -0.16 26.65 -5.28
CA THR A 190 0.77 27.75 -5.03
C THR A 190 2.04 27.18 -4.36
N THR A 191 3.18 27.85 -4.54
CA THR A 191 4.42 27.45 -3.85
C THR A 191 4.20 27.38 -2.33
N GLU A 192 3.44 28.33 -1.78
CA GLU A 192 3.03 28.36 -0.38
C GLU A 192 2.19 27.13 0.00
N GLU A 193 1.21 26.73 -0.81
CA GLU A 193 0.41 25.53 -0.56
C GLU A 193 1.28 24.28 -0.57
N VAL A 194 2.21 24.17 -1.53
CA VAL A 194 3.15 23.05 -1.60
C VAL A 194 4.02 23.01 -0.35
N GLU A 195 4.55 24.15 0.08
CA GLU A 195 5.40 24.28 1.27
C GLU A 195 4.63 23.97 2.57
N LEU A 196 3.40 24.47 2.71
CA LEU A 196 2.54 24.22 3.89
C LEU A 196 2.11 22.76 3.99
N SER A 197 1.81 22.12 2.86
CA SER A 197 1.33 20.73 2.87
C SER A 197 2.46 19.70 2.83
N ASN A 198 3.67 20.05 2.39
CA ASN A 198 4.80 19.11 2.41
C ASN A 198 5.08 18.48 3.78
N PRO A 199 5.07 19.23 4.90
CA PRO A 199 5.16 18.64 6.24
C PRO A 199 4.10 17.57 6.50
N ALA A 200 2.84 17.77 6.10
CA ALA A 200 1.76 16.79 6.30
C ALA A 200 1.95 15.48 5.51
N PHE A 201 2.71 15.52 4.41
CA PHE A 201 3.04 14.35 3.57
C PHE A 201 4.48 13.86 3.72
N SER A 202 5.25 14.49 4.60
CA SER A 202 6.66 14.20 4.78
C SER A 202 6.92 13.14 5.84
N TRP A 203 7.97 12.37 5.61
CA TRP A 203 8.44 11.35 6.55
C TRP A 203 9.46 11.88 7.56
N TRP A 204 9.98 13.09 7.36
CA TRP A 204 11.14 13.61 8.10
C TRP A 204 10.89 13.86 9.60
N LYS A 205 9.63 13.85 10.04
CA LYS A 205 9.27 13.91 11.47
C LYS A 205 8.92 12.52 12.02
N PHE A 206 9.74 11.56 11.64
CA PHE A 206 9.76 10.23 12.26
C PHE A 206 10.12 10.38 13.74
N SER A 207 9.12 10.35 14.61
CA SER A 207 9.35 10.32 16.05
C SER A 207 10.00 9.00 16.43
N LEU A 208 11.12 9.03 17.14
CA LEU A 208 11.73 7.84 17.73
C LEU A 208 10.77 7.10 18.67
N ARG A 209 9.71 7.75 19.19
CA ARG A 209 8.63 7.06 19.90
C ARG A 209 7.92 6.01 19.04
N ARG A 210 7.91 6.13 17.70
CA ARG A 210 7.39 5.07 16.81
C ARG A 210 8.22 3.79 16.86
N LEU A 211 9.49 3.87 17.25
CA LEU A 211 10.34 2.69 17.47
C LEU A 211 10.02 2.01 18.80
N VAL A 212 9.49 2.77 19.77
CA VAL A 212 8.94 2.22 21.01
C VAL A 212 7.52 1.76 20.69
N PHE A 213 7.40 0.59 20.07
CA PHE A 213 6.15 -0.05 19.68
C PHE A 213 5.32 -0.42 20.92
N VAL A 214 4.76 0.57 21.62
CA VAL A 214 3.61 0.32 22.47
C VAL A 214 2.44 0.14 21.50
N PRO A 215 1.78 -1.04 21.49
CA PRO A 215 0.61 -1.25 20.65
C PRO A 215 -0.48 -0.31 21.14
N GLN A 216 -0.67 0.81 20.45
CA GLN A 216 -1.90 1.57 20.59
C GLN A 216 -3.00 0.78 19.88
N ILE A 217 -3.94 0.29 20.68
CA ILE A 217 -5.02 -0.61 20.25
C ILE A 217 -6.09 0.18 19.48
N ASP A 218 -6.21 1.48 19.73
CA ASP A 218 -7.21 2.36 19.13
C ASP A 218 -6.56 3.64 18.61
N ILE A 219 -6.32 3.71 17.30
CA ILE A 219 -5.87 4.94 16.63
C ILE A 219 -7.03 5.43 15.77
N ASP A 220 -7.50 6.66 15.98
CA ASP A 220 -8.50 7.26 15.11
C ASP A 220 -7.94 7.41 13.70
N VAL A 221 -8.76 7.13 12.69
CA VAL A 221 -8.38 7.27 11.28
C VAL A 221 -9.38 8.14 10.54
N ALA A 222 -8.87 8.86 9.54
CA ALA A 222 -9.66 9.53 8.54
C ALA A 222 -9.32 9.00 7.15
N VAL A 223 -10.33 8.80 6.31
CA VAL A 223 -10.17 8.43 4.90
C VAL A 223 -10.82 9.52 4.06
N ILE A 224 -10.05 10.12 3.15
CA ILE A 224 -10.54 11.18 2.25
C ILE A 224 -10.55 10.62 0.83
N SER A 225 -11.73 10.51 0.22
CA SER A 225 -11.90 9.77 -1.02
C SER A 225 -12.99 10.34 -1.92
N HIS A 226 -13.11 9.75 -3.12
CA HIS A 226 -14.21 9.94 -4.07
C HIS A 226 -15.09 8.67 -4.11
N PRO A 227 -15.93 8.44 -3.09
CA PRO A 227 -16.81 7.29 -3.04
C PRO A 227 -17.77 7.30 -4.23
N HIS A 228 -17.88 6.19 -4.98
CA HIS A 228 -18.70 6.06 -6.19
C HIS A 228 -18.44 7.13 -7.27
N SER A 229 -17.24 7.71 -7.29
CA SER A 229 -16.92 8.89 -8.14
C SER A 229 -17.78 10.12 -7.80
N GLU A 230 -18.34 10.18 -6.60
CA GLU A 230 -19.07 11.33 -6.07
C GLU A 230 -18.08 12.42 -5.57
N PRO A 231 -18.61 13.60 -5.16
CA PRO A 231 -17.77 14.63 -4.54
C PRO A 231 -16.95 14.13 -3.38
N LYS A 232 -15.83 14.81 -3.15
CA LYS A 232 -14.89 14.47 -2.09
C LYS A 232 -15.62 14.35 -0.76
N GLN A 233 -15.46 13.20 -0.14
CA GLN A 233 -16.01 12.91 1.17
C GLN A 233 -14.88 12.47 2.10
N ILE A 234 -15.11 12.65 3.39
CA ILE A 234 -14.27 12.16 4.47
C ILE A 234 -15.09 11.25 5.36
N SER A 235 -14.51 10.13 5.76
CA SER A 235 -15.06 9.26 6.79
C SER A 235 -14.06 9.08 7.93
N PHE A 236 -14.59 8.84 9.13
CA PHE A 236 -13.80 8.59 10.32
C PHE A 236 -14.04 7.18 10.84
N GLY A 237 -13.04 6.62 11.51
CA GLY A 237 -13.12 5.33 12.15
C GLY A 237 -11.95 5.11 13.11
N LYS A 238 -11.76 3.87 13.54
CA LYS A 238 -10.67 3.40 14.37
C LYS A 238 -9.88 2.32 13.66
N MET A 239 -8.57 2.44 13.71
CA MET A 239 -7.64 1.42 13.28
C MET A 239 -7.42 0.43 14.42
N SER A 240 -8.00 -0.76 14.28
CA SER A 240 -7.73 -1.90 15.14
C SER A 240 -6.46 -2.56 14.63
N ARG A 241 -5.31 -2.28 15.27
CA ARG A 241 -4.06 -2.89 14.85
C ARG A 241 -4.01 -4.35 15.34
N LEU A 242 -4.28 -5.29 14.45
CA LEU A 242 -3.79 -6.66 14.60
C LEU A 242 -2.27 -6.59 14.42
N ILE A 243 -1.52 -6.72 15.52
CA ILE A 243 -0.11 -6.34 15.66
C ILE A 243 0.83 -6.98 14.61
N ASN A 244 0.41 -8.05 13.95
CA ASN A 244 1.19 -8.81 12.97
C ASN A 244 0.59 -8.85 11.54
N LEU A 245 -0.42 -8.02 11.25
CA LEU A 245 -1.04 -8.02 9.93
C LEU A 245 -0.70 -6.75 9.15
N VAL A 246 0.07 -6.95 8.09
CA VAL A 246 -0.03 -6.10 6.89
C VAL A 246 -1.07 -6.78 6.02
N PRO A 247 -2.21 -6.14 5.75
CA PRO A 247 -2.53 -4.71 5.88
C PRO A 247 -3.14 -4.30 7.24
N ALA A 248 -3.06 -3.00 7.56
CA ALA A 248 -3.74 -2.41 8.71
C ALA A 248 -5.26 -2.42 8.48
N LEU A 249 -6.04 -2.78 9.51
CA LEU A 249 -7.50 -2.81 9.45
C LEU A 249 -8.08 -1.60 10.17
N TYR A 250 -9.16 -1.04 9.62
CA TYR A 250 -9.93 0.02 10.26
C TYR A 250 -11.40 -0.03 9.85
N ASP A 251 -12.28 0.58 10.65
CA ASP A 251 -13.73 0.56 10.44
C ASP A 251 -14.29 1.84 9.78
N ALA A 252 -13.43 2.77 9.36
CA ALA A 252 -13.86 3.97 8.64
C ALA A 252 -14.66 3.57 7.38
N ALA A 253 -15.79 4.25 7.16
CA ALA A 253 -16.66 3.95 6.05
C ALA A 253 -15.94 4.11 4.71
N THR A 254 -16.01 3.08 3.88
CA THR A 254 -15.39 3.03 2.54
C THR A 254 -16.34 2.33 1.59
N CYS A 255 -16.32 2.70 0.31
CA CYS A 255 -17.12 2.05 -0.72
C CYS A 255 -16.33 2.00 -2.04
N PRO A 256 -16.86 1.34 -3.10
CA PRO A 256 -16.28 1.46 -4.44
C PRO A 256 -15.95 2.92 -4.79
N GLY A 257 -14.83 3.16 -5.46
CA GLY A 257 -14.29 4.51 -5.69
C GLY A 257 -13.35 5.03 -4.59
N SER A 258 -13.44 4.51 -3.36
CA SER A 258 -12.50 4.89 -2.28
C SER A 258 -11.11 4.25 -2.41
N SER A 259 -10.96 3.19 -3.20
CA SER A 259 -9.69 2.51 -3.41
C SER A 259 -8.61 3.48 -3.87
N GLY A 260 -7.43 3.44 -3.26
CA GLY A 260 -6.34 4.37 -3.54
C GLY A 260 -6.37 5.67 -2.74
N ALA A 261 -7.41 5.92 -1.94
CA ALA A 261 -7.50 7.08 -1.06
C ALA A 261 -6.40 7.07 0.02
N PRO A 262 -5.88 8.23 0.46
CA PRO A 262 -5.03 8.30 1.63
C PRO A 262 -5.80 7.91 2.89
N VAL A 263 -5.17 7.08 3.72
CA VAL A 263 -5.63 6.79 5.09
C VAL A 263 -4.74 7.56 6.05
N ILE A 264 -5.36 8.44 6.82
CA ILE A 264 -4.71 9.36 7.74
C ILE A 264 -4.89 8.81 9.15
N ARG A 265 -3.78 8.58 9.86
CA ARG A 265 -3.81 8.29 11.29
C ARG A 265 -3.87 9.60 12.05
N LEU A 266 -4.85 9.74 12.93
CA LEU A 266 -4.98 10.83 13.87
C LEU A 266 -4.38 10.34 15.21
N ASP A 267 -3.18 10.81 15.55
CA ASP A 267 -2.42 10.35 16.71
C ASP A 267 -1.67 11.50 17.40
N LEU A 268 -1.91 11.67 18.71
CA LEU A 268 -1.39 12.78 19.52
C LEU A 268 0.14 12.75 19.64
N ASP A 269 0.74 11.56 19.57
CA ASP A 269 2.17 11.34 19.72
C ASP A 269 2.97 11.56 18.44
N SER A 270 2.28 11.72 17.31
CA SER A 270 2.94 12.10 16.07
C SER A 270 3.12 13.61 16.07
N THR A 271 4.38 14.05 16.01
CA THR A 271 4.74 15.47 15.86
C THR A 271 4.03 16.12 14.67
N HIS A 272 3.47 15.34 13.75
CA HIS A 272 2.47 15.68 12.72
C HIS A 272 1.29 14.69 12.85
N TYR A 273 0.15 15.13 13.39
CA TYR A 273 -1.08 14.34 13.62
C TYR A 273 -1.73 13.78 12.35
N ILE A 274 -1.15 14.07 11.19
CA ILE A 274 -1.56 13.57 9.89
C ILE A 274 -0.32 13.02 9.22
N SER A 275 -0.20 11.69 9.19
CA SER A 275 0.76 11.01 8.34
C SER A 275 0.12 10.63 7.00
N ALA A 276 -0.39 11.64 6.30
CA ALA A 276 -1.10 11.45 5.04
C ALA A 276 -0.20 10.76 4.01
N GLY A 277 -0.72 9.68 3.41
CA GLY A 277 0.00 8.91 2.41
C GLY A 277 0.99 7.88 2.96
N GLN A 278 1.01 7.63 4.27
CA GLN A 278 1.65 6.41 4.81
C GLN A 278 0.85 5.16 4.46
N PHE A 279 -0.46 5.30 4.32
CA PHE A 279 -1.36 4.20 4.05
C PHE A 279 -2.27 4.56 2.88
N VAL A 280 -2.47 3.60 2.00
CA VAL A 280 -3.40 3.70 0.88
C VAL A 280 -4.56 2.75 1.14
N HIS A 281 -5.80 3.25 1.05
CA HIS A 281 -6.97 2.41 1.21
C HIS A 281 -7.01 1.36 0.11
N HIS A 282 -6.96 0.11 0.50
CA HIS A 282 -7.15 -1.02 -0.37
C HIS A 282 -8.57 -1.56 -0.15
N GLY A 283 -9.41 -1.47 -1.18
CA GLY A 283 -10.78 -1.97 -1.13
C GLY A 283 -10.80 -3.47 -0.87
N TYR A 284 -11.31 -3.89 0.28
CA TYR A 284 -11.69 -5.29 0.51
C TYR A 284 -13.17 -5.46 0.19
N CYS A 285 -13.45 -6.04 -0.98
CA CYS A 285 -14.80 -6.23 -1.49
C CYS A 285 -15.36 -7.60 -1.07
N LYS A 286 -15.47 -7.87 0.24
CA LYS A 286 -16.29 -8.99 0.72
C LYS A 286 -17.31 -8.52 1.73
N GLU A 287 -18.56 -8.89 1.47
CA GLU A 287 -19.83 -8.49 2.11
C GLU A 287 -19.93 -8.70 3.63
N VAL A 288 -18.95 -9.37 4.27
CA VAL A 288 -19.11 -9.91 5.63
C VAL A 288 -18.34 -9.10 6.68
N LEU A 289 -17.41 -8.23 6.29
CA LEU A 289 -16.63 -7.44 7.24
C LEU A 289 -16.65 -5.96 6.83
N ASP A 290 -17.21 -5.11 7.69
CA ASP A 290 -17.15 -3.64 7.60
C ASP A 290 -15.75 -3.11 7.96
N LEU A 291 -14.70 -3.85 7.61
CA LEU A 291 -13.31 -3.48 7.83
C LEU A 291 -12.66 -3.13 6.48
N ALA A 292 -12.18 -1.91 6.42
CA ALA A 292 -11.32 -1.43 5.35
C ALA A 292 -9.86 -1.78 5.64
N MET A 293 -9.06 -1.89 4.58
CA MET A 293 -7.65 -2.24 4.69
C MET A 293 -6.79 -1.08 4.21
N GLY A 294 -5.66 -0.85 4.87
CA GLY A 294 -4.65 0.12 4.46
C GLY A 294 -3.32 -0.58 4.25
N THR A 295 -2.71 -0.42 3.09
CA THR A 295 -1.36 -0.90 2.84
C THR A 295 -0.34 0.20 3.10
N VAL A 296 0.73 -0.15 3.82
CA VAL A 296 1.83 0.78 4.11
C VAL A 296 2.51 1.13 2.78
N ARG A 297 2.62 2.42 2.48
CA ARG A 297 3.51 2.93 1.45
C ARG A 297 4.93 2.53 1.85
N PRO A 298 5.62 1.68 1.06
CA PRO A 298 7.03 1.41 1.34
C PRO A 298 7.75 2.75 1.34
N PRO A 299 8.72 2.98 2.26
CA PRO A 299 9.49 4.21 2.26
C PRO A 299 10.05 4.38 0.85
N ILE A 300 9.48 5.32 0.10
CA ILE A 300 10.07 5.75 -1.16
C ILE A 300 11.41 6.31 -0.70
N ALA A 301 12.50 5.61 -1.03
CA ALA A 301 13.87 6.04 -0.79
C ALA A 301 13.91 7.57 -0.80
N PHE A 302 14.26 8.16 0.36
CA PHE A 302 14.03 9.56 0.68
C PHE A 302 14.19 10.45 -0.57
N PRO A 303 13.11 10.92 -1.21
CA PRO A 303 13.23 11.74 -2.43
C PRO A 303 13.88 13.10 -2.13
N TYR A 304 14.17 13.40 -0.86
CA TYR A 304 14.80 14.61 -0.38
C TYR A 304 16.29 14.45 -0.03
N TRP A 305 16.85 13.23 -0.12
CA TRP A 305 18.30 13.02 -0.01
C TRP A 305 19.06 13.33 -1.31
N GLU A 306 18.37 13.50 -2.45
CA GLU A 306 19.00 14.00 -3.69
C GLU A 306 19.61 15.40 -3.54
N LYS A 307 19.20 16.19 -2.54
CA LYS A 307 19.86 17.47 -2.20
C LYS A 307 21.21 17.29 -1.48
N LEU A 308 21.52 16.09 -0.98
CA LEU A 308 22.83 15.75 -0.45
C LEU A 308 23.65 15.12 -1.58
N ASP A 309 24.23 16.00 -2.39
CA ASP A 309 25.33 15.76 -3.34
C ASP A 309 25.29 14.42 -4.11
N THR A 310 24.67 14.45 -5.29
CA THR A 310 24.52 13.33 -6.24
C THR A 310 25.85 12.73 -6.73
N ASN A 311 27.00 13.33 -6.43
CA ASN A 311 28.31 12.79 -6.77
C ASN A 311 28.93 11.92 -5.67
N ASN A 312 28.29 11.82 -4.50
CA ASN A 312 28.90 11.16 -3.37
C ASN A 312 28.62 9.64 -3.41
N LYS A 313 29.64 8.85 -3.75
CA LYS A 313 29.64 7.37 -3.63
C LYS A 313 29.20 6.90 -2.23
N LEU A 314 29.35 7.75 -1.21
CA LEU A 314 28.85 7.52 0.14
C LEU A 314 27.31 7.47 0.19
N CYS A 315 26.59 8.28 -0.58
CA CYS A 315 25.12 8.23 -0.63
C CYS A 315 24.62 6.96 -1.31
N GLU A 316 25.30 6.49 -2.36
CA GLU A 316 24.99 5.21 -3.01
C GLU A 316 25.29 4.04 -2.07
N ALA A 317 26.45 4.06 -1.39
CA ALA A 317 26.81 3.08 -0.37
C ALA A 317 25.85 3.12 0.84
N ILE A 318 25.42 4.30 1.29
CA ILE A 318 24.42 4.45 2.36
C ILE A 318 23.08 3.94 1.89
N ASN A 319 22.60 4.19 0.66
CA ASN A 319 21.35 3.61 0.18
C ASN A 319 21.42 2.07 0.09
N ILE A 320 22.57 1.51 -0.30
CA ILE A 320 22.83 0.06 -0.30
C ILE A 320 22.85 -0.50 1.13
N LEU A 321 23.43 0.24 2.08
CA LEU A 321 23.52 -0.14 3.49
C LEU A 321 22.29 0.26 4.31
N TYR A 322 21.42 1.13 3.80
CA TYR A 322 20.29 1.72 4.52
C TYR A 322 19.20 0.69 4.76
N GLU A 323 18.87 -0.14 3.76
CA GLU A 323 17.96 -1.26 4.00
C GLU A 323 18.51 -2.19 5.09
N PRO A 324 19.78 -2.66 5.05
CA PRO A 324 20.39 -3.40 6.16
C PRO A 324 20.40 -2.66 7.50
N VAL A 325 20.79 -1.38 7.55
CA VAL A 325 20.95 -0.62 8.81
C VAL A 325 19.62 -0.20 9.41
N LEU A 326 18.66 0.26 8.60
CA LEU A 326 17.29 0.50 9.02
C LEU A 326 16.68 -0.81 9.51
N TYR A 327 16.94 -1.91 8.82
CA TYR A 327 16.54 -3.23 9.25
C TYR A 327 17.16 -3.62 10.59
N TRP A 328 18.47 -3.42 10.81
CA TRP A 328 19.14 -3.68 12.10
C TRP A 328 18.63 -2.76 13.21
N THR A 329 18.29 -1.51 12.89
CA THR A 329 17.71 -0.56 13.84
C THR A 329 16.30 -1.00 14.22
N LEU A 330 15.48 -1.43 13.25
CA LEU A 330 14.17 -2.04 13.51
C LEU A 330 14.32 -3.34 14.30
N PHE A 331 15.29 -4.20 13.98
CA PHE A 331 15.61 -5.44 14.68
C PHE A 331 15.99 -5.21 16.16
N ILE A 332 16.81 -4.19 16.44
CA ILE A 332 17.21 -3.82 17.81
C ILE A 332 16.04 -3.18 18.56
N CYS A 333 15.23 -2.35 17.89
CA CYS A 333 14.08 -1.70 18.51
C CYS A 333 12.86 -2.62 18.71
N ASP A 334 12.74 -3.70 17.93
CA ASP A 334 11.57 -4.60 17.90
C ASP A 334 11.77 -5.89 18.73
N PHE A 335 12.57 -5.80 19.80
CA PHE A 335 12.79 -6.88 20.79
C PHE A 335 11.50 -7.32 21.51
N LEU A 336 10.42 -6.53 21.40
CA LEU A 336 9.13 -6.77 22.05
C LEU A 336 8.20 -7.69 21.22
N TYR A 337 8.47 -7.92 19.93
CA TYR A 337 7.66 -8.77 19.05
C TYR A 337 8.50 -9.85 18.37
N LEU A 338 8.88 -10.84 19.18
CA LEU A 338 9.76 -11.95 18.80
C LEU A 338 9.37 -12.57 17.45
N GLU A 339 8.10 -12.88 17.17
CA GLU A 339 7.71 -13.71 16.02
C GLU A 339 7.86 -13.04 14.63
N GLY A 340 7.46 -11.78 14.48
CA GLY A 340 7.57 -11.04 13.21
C GLY A 340 9.02 -10.63 12.90
N THR A 341 9.72 -10.17 13.93
CA THR A 341 11.15 -9.87 13.89
C THR A 341 11.92 -11.13 13.53
N LEU A 342 11.67 -12.26 14.21
CA LEU A 342 12.32 -13.54 13.95
C LEU A 342 12.19 -13.90 12.44
N ARG A 343 10.99 -13.81 11.88
CA ARG A 343 10.76 -14.24 10.49
C ARG A 343 11.49 -13.39 9.45
N SER A 344 11.57 -12.09 9.68
CA SER A 344 12.31 -11.17 8.81
C SER A 344 13.83 -11.26 9.02
N SER A 345 14.28 -11.62 10.23
CA SER A 345 15.71 -11.62 10.58
C SER A 345 16.44 -12.82 10.06
N LEU A 346 15.74 -13.90 9.72
CA LEU A 346 16.37 -15.06 9.06
C LEU A 346 16.99 -14.70 7.72
N ASP A 347 16.30 -13.92 6.89
CA ASP A 347 16.83 -13.49 5.60
C ASP A 347 18.06 -12.59 5.82
N VAL A 348 18.03 -11.70 6.82
CA VAL A 348 19.15 -10.79 7.12
C VAL A 348 20.32 -11.47 7.79
N PHE A 349 20.12 -12.39 8.72
CA PHE A 349 21.18 -13.23 9.28
C PHE A 349 21.83 -14.07 8.20
N ALA A 350 21.06 -14.59 7.23
CA ALA A 350 21.64 -15.19 6.05
C ALA A 350 22.54 -14.17 5.35
N TYR A 351 22.01 -13.07 4.81
CA TYR A 351 22.79 -12.08 4.06
C TYR A 351 24.03 -11.55 4.81
N THR A 352 23.90 -11.17 6.07
CA THR A 352 25.01 -10.64 6.88
C THR A 352 26.05 -11.69 7.23
N SER A 353 25.65 -12.94 7.49
CA SER A 353 26.63 -14.01 7.66
C SER A 353 27.39 -14.31 6.36
N SER A 354 26.76 -14.26 5.18
CA SER A 354 27.48 -14.26 3.87
C SER A 354 28.50 -13.17 3.79
N PHE A 355 28.04 -11.95 4.02
CA PHE A 355 28.88 -10.81 3.81
C PHE A 355 30.07 -10.82 4.77
N ALA A 356 29.83 -11.17 6.04
CA ALA A 356 30.87 -11.31 7.05
C ALA A 356 31.92 -12.37 6.66
N ALA A 357 31.50 -13.52 6.14
CA ALA A 357 32.46 -14.55 5.74
C ALA A 357 33.17 -14.24 4.41
N LEU A 358 32.50 -13.56 3.47
CA LEU A 358 33.12 -13.10 2.23
C LEU A 358 34.22 -12.08 2.53
N LEU A 359 33.95 -11.12 3.42
CA LEU A 359 34.90 -10.07 3.77
C LEU A 359 35.98 -10.51 4.75
N LEU A 360 35.64 -11.35 5.73
CA LEU A 360 36.49 -11.62 6.89
C LEU A 360 36.96 -13.07 6.98
N SER A 361 36.65 -13.91 5.99
CA SER A 361 36.80 -15.37 6.00
C SER A 361 35.78 -16.10 6.88
N THR A 362 35.45 -17.33 6.50
CA THR A 362 34.63 -18.28 7.29
C THR A 362 35.26 -18.65 8.63
N ASN A 363 36.58 -18.43 8.79
CA ASN A 363 37.25 -18.65 10.05
C ASN A 363 37.06 -17.52 11.07
N CYS A 364 36.52 -16.36 10.64
CA CYS A 364 36.26 -15.22 11.50
C CYS A 364 35.29 -15.56 12.63
N LEU A 365 35.61 -15.10 13.83
CA LEU A 365 34.75 -15.22 15.01
C LEU A 365 33.36 -14.60 14.75
N LEU A 366 33.30 -13.46 14.06
CA LEU A 366 32.03 -12.78 13.75
C LEU A 366 31.11 -13.67 12.91
N PHE A 367 31.63 -14.32 11.87
CA PHE A 367 30.84 -15.24 11.06
C PHE A 367 30.31 -16.42 11.89
N LYS A 368 31.18 -17.03 12.71
CA LYS A 368 30.78 -18.15 13.58
C LYS A 368 29.65 -17.76 14.54
N ILE A 369 29.74 -16.57 15.15
CA ILE A 369 28.70 -16.03 16.03
C ILE A 369 27.40 -15.81 15.26
N LEU A 370 27.44 -15.16 14.09
CA LEU A 370 26.24 -14.91 13.28
C LEU A 370 25.58 -16.21 12.79
N PHE A 371 26.38 -17.19 12.38
CA PHE A 371 25.90 -18.48 11.90
C PHE A 371 25.28 -19.32 13.03
N ILE A 372 25.89 -19.34 14.21
CA ILE A 372 25.29 -19.99 15.40
C ILE A 372 24.00 -19.29 15.81
N GLY A 373 24.01 -17.96 15.86
CA GLY A 373 22.83 -17.15 16.18
C GLY A 373 21.67 -17.43 15.23
N PHE A 374 21.96 -17.55 13.93
CA PHE A 374 20.99 -17.92 12.91
C PHE A 374 20.36 -19.31 13.15
N TRP A 375 21.14 -20.36 13.45
CA TRP A 375 20.60 -21.70 13.70
C TRP A 375 19.84 -21.80 15.03
N MET A 376 20.32 -21.13 16.07
CA MET A 376 19.59 -21.01 17.33
C MET A 376 18.24 -20.35 17.09
N HIS A 377 18.22 -19.29 16.30
CA HIS A 377 17.02 -18.58 15.94
C HIS A 377 16.04 -19.45 15.14
N ILE A 378 16.48 -20.20 14.11
CA ILE A 378 15.61 -21.15 13.40
C ILE A 378 14.99 -22.13 14.38
N SER A 379 15.79 -22.67 15.29
CA SER A 379 15.36 -23.68 16.25
C SER A 379 14.30 -23.11 17.21
N VAL A 380 14.53 -21.92 17.77
CA VAL A 380 13.57 -21.24 18.65
C VAL A 380 12.28 -20.90 17.91
N SER A 381 12.37 -20.32 16.70
CA SER A 381 11.20 -20.00 15.88
C SER A 381 10.37 -21.25 15.59
N THR A 382 11.03 -22.35 15.26
CA THR A 382 10.38 -23.65 15.00
C THR A 382 9.65 -24.16 16.25
N ILE A 383 10.30 -24.13 17.41
CA ILE A 383 9.70 -24.58 18.67
C ILE A 383 8.50 -23.70 19.05
N CYS A 384 8.61 -22.38 18.88
CA CYS A 384 7.52 -21.45 19.11
C CYS A 384 6.33 -21.74 18.18
N SER A 385 6.58 -21.92 16.88
CA SER A 385 5.56 -22.26 15.88
C SER A 385 4.94 -23.63 16.15
N MET A 386 5.72 -24.62 16.61
CA MET A 386 5.22 -25.94 17.00
C MET A 386 4.22 -25.83 18.14
N ARG A 387 4.52 -25.01 19.15
CA ARG A 387 3.64 -24.80 20.31
C ARG A 387 2.35 -24.05 19.95
N LYS A 388 2.43 -23.03 19.08
CA LYS A 388 1.28 -22.16 18.76
C LYS A 388 0.38 -22.73 17.68
N ALA A 389 0.95 -23.23 16.59
CA ALA A 389 0.22 -23.60 15.38
C ALA A 389 0.27 -25.09 15.06
N GLY A 390 0.98 -25.88 15.89
CA GLY A 390 1.13 -27.32 15.75
C GLY A 390 2.29 -27.75 14.84
N PHE A 391 2.64 -29.02 14.94
CA PHE A 391 3.82 -29.60 14.26
C PHE A 391 3.83 -29.39 12.74
N ARG A 392 2.68 -29.56 12.07
CA ARG A 392 2.59 -29.42 10.61
C ARG A 392 2.95 -28.01 10.16
N PHE A 393 2.45 -26.99 10.84
CA PHE A 393 2.75 -25.59 10.49
C PHE A 393 4.23 -25.26 10.71
N ALA A 394 4.78 -25.70 11.84
CA ALA A 394 6.19 -25.48 12.13
C ALA A 394 7.11 -26.19 11.14
N LEU A 395 6.80 -27.44 10.75
CA LEU A 395 7.52 -28.16 9.72
C LEU A 395 7.48 -27.42 8.37
N CYS A 396 6.32 -26.84 8.04
CA CYS A 396 6.15 -26.02 6.84
C CYS A 396 7.04 -24.77 6.87
N GLU A 397 7.10 -24.07 8.01
CA GLU A 397 8.03 -22.95 8.19
C GLU A 397 9.49 -23.37 8.07
N VAL A 398 9.90 -24.45 8.75
CA VAL A 398 11.26 -24.98 8.67
C VAL A 398 11.63 -25.30 7.24
N MET A 399 10.77 -26.00 6.51
CA MET A 399 11.02 -26.33 5.11
C MET A 399 11.12 -25.07 4.24
N GLY A 400 10.26 -24.08 4.46
CA GLY A 400 10.35 -22.80 3.77
C GLY A 400 11.68 -22.08 4.03
N THR A 401 12.14 -22.09 5.28
CA THR A 401 13.44 -21.51 5.67
C THR A 401 14.60 -22.31 5.09
N LEU A 402 14.56 -23.65 5.14
CA LEU A 402 15.59 -24.51 4.55
C LEU A 402 15.69 -24.35 3.03
N ILE A 403 14.57 -24.12 2.34
CA ILE A 403 14.57 -23.80 0.91
C ILE A 403 15.27 -22.46 0.68
N ARG A 404 14.94 -21.39 1.42
CA ARG A 404 15.66 -20.10 1.28
C ARG A 404 17.15 -20.23 1.60
N MET A 405 17.48 -21.02 2.62
CA MET A 405 18.86 -21.33 2.99
C MET A 405 19.60 -22.10 1.93
N SER A 406 18.98 -23.09 1.28
CA SER A 406 19.67 -23.86 0.25
C SER A 406 19.99 -23.00 -0.96
N GLN A 407 19.08 -22.08 -1.33
CA GLN A 407 19.34 -21.06 -2.35
C GLN A 407 20.56 -20.20 -1.99
N PHE A 408 20.68 -19.86 -0.72
CA PHE A 408 21.77 -19.08 -0.18
C PHE A 408 23.10 -19.86 -0.13
N LEU A 409 23.09 -21.07 0.39
CA LEU A 409 24.25 -21.97 0.47
C LEU A 409 24.77 -22.35 -0.92
N VAL A 410 23.88 -22.54 -1.90
CA VAL A 410 24.28 -22.79 -3.29
C VAL A 410 24.97 -21.57 -3.87
N ALA A 411 24.39 -20.37 -3.73
CA ALA A 411 25.02 -19.12 -4.16
C ALA A 411 26.40 -18.92 -3.52
N TRP A 412 26.50 -19.23 -2.23
CA TRP A 412 27.75 -19.17 -1.49
C TRP A 412 28.78 -20.17 -2.00
N THR A 413 28.40 -21.45 -2.15
CA THR A 413 29.31 -22.53 -2.56
C THR A 413 30.01 -22.16 -3.87
N PHE A 414 29.28 -21.54 -4.80
CA PHE A 414 29.85 -21.04 -6.05
C PHE A 414 30.75 -19.80 -5.86
N LEU A 415 30.46 -18.91 -4.92
CA LEU A 415 31.33 -17.76 -4.60
C LEU A 415 32.65 -18.16 -3.93
N CYS A 416 32.70 -19.28 -3.21
CA CYS A 416 33.92 -19.77 -2.56
C CYS A 416 34.83 -20.61 -3.48
N PHE A 417 34.44 -20.89 -4.72
CA PHE A 417 35.34 -21.53 -5.67
C PHE A 417 36.48 -20.57 -6.09
N PRO A 418 37.69 -21.08 -6.38
CA PRO A 418 38.91 -20.28 -6.59
C PRO A 418 38.88 -19.27 -7.75
N TRP A 419 37.76 -19.19 -8.51
CA TRP A 419 37.55 -18.28 -9.63
C TRP A 419 36.23 -17.50 -9.43
N PRO A 420 36.14 -16.60 -8.44
CA PRO A 420 34.88 -16.00 -8.01
C PRO A 420 34.15 -15.25 -9.13
N PHE A 421 34.88 -14.62 -10.05
CA PHE A 421 34.27 -13.84 -11.13
C PHE A 421 33.55 -14.69 -12.20
N SER A 422 34.09 -15.85 -12.58
CA SER A 422 33.39 -16.75 -13.52
C SER A 422 32.16 -17.39 -12.87
N ASN A 423 32.18 -17.57 -11.55
CA ASN A 423 31.10 -18.20 -10.82
C ASN A 423 29.93 -17.26 -10.53
N ILE A 424 30.13 -15.93 -10.57
CA ILE A 424 29.03 -14.97 -10.45
C ILE A 424 27.94 -15.25 -11.50
N PHE A 425 28.31 -15.55 -12.74
CA PHE A 425 27.32 -15.88 -13.78
C PHE A 425 26.58 -17.19 -13.50
N VAL A 426 27.26 -18.18 -12.92
CA VAL A 426 26.64 -19.45 -12.50
C VAL A 426 25.69 -19.22 -11.32
N VAL A 427 26.10 -18.43 -10.32
CA VAL A 427 25.26 -18.02 -9.18
C VAL A 427 24.01 -17.31 -9.68
N ILE A 428 24.16 -16.31 -10.56
CA ILE A 428 23.05 -15.56 -11.15
C ILE A 428 22.13 -16.49 -11.92
N ALA A 429 22.66 -17.39 -12.75
CA ALA A 429 21.85 -18.35 -13.51
C ALA A 429 21.07 -19.30 -12.59
N VAL A 430 21.70 -19.82 -11.54
CA VAL A 430 21.04 -20.68 -10.55
C VAL A 430 19.99 -19.89 -9.77
N TRP A 431 20.27 -18.65 -9.37
CA TRP A 431 19.31 -17.77 -8.69
C TRP A 431 18.10 -17.47 -9.57
N ILE A 432 18.34 -17.08 -10.83
CA ILE A 432 17.26 -16.83 -11.80
C ILE A 432 16.44 -18.10 -12.01
N PHE A 433 17.07 -19.27 -12.15
CA PHE A 433 16.38 -20.54 -12.32
C PHE A 433 15.53 -20.90 -11.10
N VAL A 434 16.08 -20.76 -9.89
CA VAL A 434 15.37 -21.00 -8.64
C VAL A 434 14.19 -20.03 -8.47
N LEU A 435 14.42 -18.73 -8.66
CA LEU A 435 13.37 -17.71 -8.60
C LEU A 435 12.31 -17.94 -9.68
N TYR A 436 12.73 -18.37 -10.87
CA TYR A 436 11.84 -18.77 -11.94
C TYR A 436 10.98 -19.96 -11.51
N LEU A 437 11.57 -21.03 -10.95
CA LEU A 437 10.82 -22.18 -10.45
C LEU A 437 9.85 -21.78 -9.32
N GLU A 438 10.30 -20.95 -8.37
CA GLU A 438 9.47 -20.46 -7.27
C GLU A 438 8.25 -19.70 -7.79
N ARG A 439 8.46 -18.75 -8.71
CA ARG A 439 7.41 -17.95 -9.34
C ARG A 439 6.52 -18.74 -10.28
N PHE A 440 7.10 -19.61 -11.11
CA PHE A 440 6.39 -20.38 -12.12
C PHE A 440 5.49 -21.44 -11.48
N PHE A 441 6.00 -22.15 -10.47
CA PHE A 441 5.22 -23.16 -9.75
C PHE A 441 4.40 -22.57 -8.59
N PHE A 442 4.57 -21.29 -8.27
CA PHE A 442 3.96 -20.61 -7.13
C PHE A 442 4.12 -21.42 -5.84
N ILE A 443 5.30 -22.02 -5.62
CA ILE A 443 5.49 -23.04 -4.57
C ILE A 443 5.15 -22.45 -3.21
N SER A 444 5.68 -21.26 -2.89
CA SER A 444 5.42 -20.56 -1.63
C SER A 444 3.92 -20.24 -1.45
N SER A 445 3.28 -19.66 -2.46
CA SER A 445 1.87 -19.25 -2.43
C SER A 445 0.92 -20.44 -2.36
N ARG A 446 1.13 -21.48 -3.17
CA ARG A 446 0.31 -22.71 -3.15
C ARG A 446 0.49 -23.47 -1.84
N PHE A 447 1.70 -23.53 -1.33
CA PHE A 447 1.99 -24.18 -0.05
C PHE A 447 1.36 -23.41 1.12
N THR A 448 1.51 -22.07 1.15
CA THR A 448 0.86 -21.19 2.13
C THR A 448 -0.66 -21.31 2.07
N LYS A 449 -1.25 -21.27 0.87
CA LYS A 449 -2.69 -21.42 0.66
C LYS A 449 -3.21 -22.78 1.12
N ARG A 450 -2.47 -23.87 0.88
CA ARG A 450 -2.83 -25.24 1.34
C ARG A 450 -2.69 -25.42 2.85
N THR A 451 -1.74 -24.74 3.48
CA THR A 451 -1.38 -24.97 4.89
C THR A 451 -2.10 -24.01 5.84
N ILE A 452 -2.10 -22.72 5.52
CA ILE A 452 -2.67 -21.66 6.36
C ILE A 452 -4.12 -21.33 5.96
N GLY A 453 -4.48 -21.61 4.71
CA GLY A 453 -5.74 -21.20 4.09
C GLY A 453 -5.55 -20.00 3.17
N SER A 454 -6.62 -19.58 2.52
CA SER A 454 -6.64 -18.32 1.77
C SER A 454 -6.42 -17.13 2.72
N PHE A 455 -5.83 -16.02 2.25
CA PHE A 455 -5.64 -14.80 3.05
C PHE A 455 -6.90 -14.38 3.86
N PRO A 456 -8.13 -14.41 3.29
CA PRO A 456 -9.37 -14.21 4.06
C PRO A 456 -9.54 -15.15 5.27
N GLU A 457 -9.21 -16.43 5.12
CA GLU A 457 -9.31 -17.41 6.21
C GLU A 457 -8.27 -17.18 7.29
N VAL A 458 -7.07 -16.74 6.92
CA VAL A 458 -6.01 -16.36 7.88
C VAL A 458 -6.47 -15.19 8.73
N ILE A 459 -6.97 -14.13 8.09
CA ILE A 459 -7.54 -12.95 8.76
C ILE A 459 -8.70 -13.38 9.68
N LYS A 460 -9.66 -14.15 9.19
CA LYS A 460 -10.80 -14.64 9.99
C LYS A 460 -10.33 -15.42 11.22
N ARG A 461 -9.34 -16.31 11.06
CA ARG A 461 -8.81 -17.12 12.16
C ARG A 461 -8.06 -16.28 13.20
N GLN A 462 -7.27 -15.30 12.76
CA GLN A 462 -6.58 -14.39 13.67
C GLN A 462 -7.58 -13.50 14.42
N LEU A 463 -8.55 -12.92 13.71
CA LEU A 463 -9.61 -12.12 14.30
C LEU A 463 -10.41 -12.94 15.33
N ALA A 464 -10.74 -14.19 15.02
CA ALA A 464 -11.41 -15.09 15.95
C ALA A 464 -10.57 -15.40 17.19
N ASN A 465 -9.27 -15.65 17.02
CA ASN A 465 -8.36 -15.89 18.14
C ASN A 465 -8.25 -14.68 19.07
N GLU A 466 -8.15 -13.47 18.50
CA GLU A 466 -8.07 -12.23 19.28
C GLU A 466 -9.38 -11.91 20.00
N LEU A 467 -10.51 -12.10 19.31
CA LEU A 467 -11.85 -11.96 19.90
C LEU A 467 -12.24 -13.15 20.81
N LYS A 468 -11.37 -14.14 20.97
CA LYS A 468 -11.61 -15.39 21.72
C LYS A 468 -12.88 -16.15 21.26
N ILE A 469 -13.25 -16.02 19.98
CA ILE A 469 -14.38 -16.71 19.36
C ILE A 469 -13.96 -18.13 18.99
N LYS A 470 -14.72 -19.15 19.43
CA LYS A 470 -14.47 -20.54 19.03
C LYS A 470 -14.83 -20.72 17.55
N THR A 471 -13.84 -21.00 16.71
CA THR A 471 -14.07 -21.38 15.31
C THR A 471 -14.33 -22.88 15.22
N LYS A 472 -15.45 -23.31 14.62
CA LYS A 472 -15.68 -24.70 14.25
C LYS A 472 -15.46 -24.85 12.75
N ARG A 473 -14.52 -25.72 12.35
CA ARG A 473 -14.24 -25.99 10.93
C ARG A 473 -15.29 -26.95 10.41
N SER A 474 -16.24 -26.46 9.59
CA SER A 474 -17.09 -27.35 8.78
C SER A 474 -16.33 -27.69 7.49
N GLY A 475 -16.64 -28.82 6.86
CA GLY A 475 -15.80 -29.45 5.82
C GLY A 475 -15.38 -28.58 4.63
N HIS A 476 -16.01 -27.42 4.41
CA HIS A 476 -15.66 -26.51 3.33
C HIS A 476 -15.56 -25.02 3.71
N ASP A 477 -16.00 -24.61 4.90
CA ASP A 477 -15.91 -23.22 5.34
C ASP A 477 -15.61 -23.09 6.85
N LEU A 478 -14.77 -22.11 7.18
CA LEU A 478 -14.54 -21.70 8.57
C LEU A 478 -15.76 -20.88 9.02
N ILE A 479 -16.66 -21.51 9.78
CA ILE A 479 -17.81 -20.83 10.38
C ILE A 479 -17.37 -20.25 11.72
N LEU A 480 -17.51 -18.93 11.87
CA LEU A 480 -17.38 -18.24 13.14
C LEU A 480 -18.70 -18.45 13.89
N THR A 481 -18.68 -19.26 14.95
CA THR A 481 -19.81 -19.37 15.87
C THR A 481 -19.53 -18.49 17.06
N THR A 482 -20.30 -17.41 17.23
CA THR A 482 -20.33 -16.66 18.49
C THR A 482 -20.88 -17.60 19.56
N ASN A 483 -20.12 -17.82 20.63
CA ASN A 483 -20.72 -18.43 21.82
C ASN A 483 -21.70 -17.39 22.37
N ASP A 484 -22.96 -17.80 22.53
CA ASP A 484 -24.07 -17.05 23.12
C ASP A 484 -24.87 -16.14 22.18
N GLN A 485 -25.52 -16.73 21.16
CA GLN A 485 -26.96 -16.57 20.82
C GLN A 485 -27.30 -17.32 19.52
#